data_AF-A0A562TBZ6-F1
#
_entry.id   AF-A0A562TBZ6-F1
#
_cell.length_a   1.000
_cell.length_b   1.000
_cell.length_c   1.000
_cell.angle_alpha   90.00
_cell.angle_beta   90.00
_cell.angle_gamma   90.00
#
_symmetry.space_group_name_H-M   'P 1'
#
loop_
_entity.id
_entity.type
_entity.pdbx_description
1 polymer ?
#
loop_
_entity_poly.entity_id
_entity_poly.type
_entity_poly.pdbx_seq_one_letter_code
_entity_poly.pdbx_strand_id
1 'polypeptide(L)'
;MATATKARSAKGKTAKKAAAATKAPAGKKKKEALKDLSVTYDQFKEFEGKRYTGMKVGRSHKWYYDKGEWNETKITPDLWEIAYAVTKRRAGKAPPGSGVPVGTAYHWYILAHQNVRKLNANDYTTSMTGLKLKLAHQRVGSEKWSLSARTQRKHLVEFLQELIVQLEKEPIPIAFEYNGRSYEGEAIPITQTCLDGICTKLDVILNDEQVGIIRYRKSGWKIEGNKDRKFVNAIAREILNWYNKK
;
A
#
# COMPACT_ATOMS: atom_id res chain seq x y z
N MET A 1 -12.95 82.22 16.36
CA MET A 1 -13.25 81.24 17.42
C MET A 1 -11.95 80.48 17.72
N ALA A 2 -11.15 81.01 18.65
CA ALA A 2 -10.99 80.55 20.04
C ALA A 2 -10.32 79.15 20.14
N THR A 3 -8.99 79.07 20.15
CA THR A 3 -8.11 78.78 21.32
C THR A 3 -8.48 77.56 22.17
N ALA A 4 -7.54 76.60 22.35
CA ALA A 4 -6.75 76.47 23.58
C ALA A 4 -6.15 75.06 23.79
N THR A 5 -4.85 75.08 24.06
CA THR A 5 -3.94 74.05 24.55
C THR A 5 -4.27 73.58 25.98
N LYS A 6 -3.98 72.32 26.34
CA LYS A 6 -3.24 72.01 27.58
C LYS A 6 -2.76 70.55 27.68
N ALA A 7 -1.47 70.41 27.94
CA ALA A 7 -0.84 69.23 28.51
C ALA A 7 -0.93 69.26 30.04
N ARG A 8 -0.93 68.08 30.71
CA ARG A 8 -0.18 67.86 31.96
C ARG A 8 -0.01 66.37 32.31
N SER A 9 1.19 66.10 32.81
CA SER A 9 1.79 64.86 33.31
C SER A 9 1.34 64.54 34.75
N ALA A 10 1.32 63.25 35.15
CA ALA A 10 2.08 62.74 36.31
C ALA A 10 1.88 61.22 36.62
N LYS A 11 3.01 60.51 36.62
CA LYS A 11 3.48 59.37 37.46
C LYS A 11 2.50 58.60 38.37
N GLY A 12 2.62 57.26 38.37
CA GLY A 12 2.45 56.47 39.60
C GLY A 12 2.25 54.95 39.50
N LYS A 13 3.37 54.20 39.67
CA LYS A 13 3.52 52.88 40.35
C LYS A 13 3.00 51.56 39.73
N THR A 14 4.00 50.76 39.35
CA THR A 14 4.18 49.30 39.38
C THR A 14 3.25 48.46 40.27
N ALA A 15 2.74 47.35 39.71
CA ALA A 15 2.61 46.05 40.40
C ALA A 15 2.58 44.88 39.39
N LYS A 16 3.53 43.93 39.54
CA LYS A 16 3.59 42.62 38.86
C LYS A 16 2.40 41.75 39.26
N LYS A 17 1.79 40.99 38.33
CA LYS A 17 1.58 39.52 38.50
C LYS A 17 1.01 38.80 37.27
N ALA A 18 1.62 37.64 37.04
CA ALA A 18 1.09 36.41 36.46
C ALA A 18 0.77 36.35 34.96
N ALA A 19 1.71 35.75 34.23
CA ALA A 19 1.45 35.02 33.00
C ALA A 19 0.39 33.93 33.24
N ALA A 20 -0.74 34.03 32.56
CA ALA A 20 -1.68 32.93 32.38
C ALA A 20 -1.53 32.44 30.94
N ALA A 21 -0.70 31.42 30.75
CA ALA A 21 -0.70 30.62 29.54
C ALA A 21 -2.07 29.96 29.41
N THR A 22 -2.94 30.53 28.56
CA THR A 22 -4.19 29.91 28.15
C THR A 22 -3.86 28.66 27.34
N LYS A 23 -3.81 27.52 28.04
CA LYS A 23 -3.83 26.19 27.41
C LYS A 23 -5.14 26.08 26.63
N ALA A 24 -5.07 26.29 25.32
CA ALA A 24 -6.15 25.94 24.41
C ALA A 24 -6.51 24.45 24.60
N PRO A 25 -7.81 24.09 24.65
CA PRO A 25 -8.21 22.73 24.99
C PRO A 25 -7.76 21.78 23.90
N ALA A 26 -7.08 20.69 24.29
CA ALA A 26 -6.54 19.65 23.41
C ALA A 26 -7.59 19.03 22.44
N GLY A 27 -8.88 19.25 22.68
CA GLY A 27 -9.98 18.85 21.80
C GLY A 27 -10.11 19.66 20.50
N LYS A 28 -9.71 20.95 20.47
CA LYS A 28 -9.79 21.77 19.24
C LYS A 28 -8.70 21.41 18.22
N LYS A 29 -7.44 21.26 18.68
CA LYS A 29 -6.31 20.82 17.83
C LYS A 29 -6.50 19.42 17.23
N LYS A 30 -7.16 18.50 17.95
CA LYS A 30 -7.45 17.15 17.44
C LYS A 30 -8.49 17.19 16.30
N LYS A 31 -9.52 18.04 16.39
CA LYS A 31 -10.54 18.21 15.33
C LYS A 31 -9.99 18.89 14.08
N GLU A 32 -9.09 19.86 14.23
CA GLU A 32 -8.42 20.50 13.09
C GLU A 32 -7.46 19.54 12.38
N ALA A 33 -6.65 18.78 13.14
CA ALA A 33 -5.78 17.74 12.58
C ALA A 33 -6.53 16.57 11.92
N LEU A 34 -7.76 16.27 12.35
CA LEU A 34 -8.62 15.25 11.73
C LEU A 34 -9.29 15.74 10.43
N LYS A 35 -9.60 17.03 10.31
CA LYS A 35 -10.11 17.64 9.06
C LYS A 35 -9.03 17.69 7.97
N ASP A 36 -7.77 17.84 8.35
CA ASP A 36 -6.63 17.93 7.42
C ASP A 36 -6.33 16.57 6.72
N LEU A 37 -6.63 15.45 7.38
CA LEU A 37 -6.37 14.11 6.84
C LEU A 37 -7.35 13.66 5.75
N SER A 38 -8.61 14.10 5.78
CA SER A 38 -9.57 13.80 4.70
C SER A 38 -9.28 14.63 3.45
N VAL A 39 -8.89 15.91 3.61
CA VAL A 39 -8.50 16.80 2.51
C VAL A 39 -7.24 16.27 1.81
N THR A 40 -6.26 15.76 2.54
CA THR A 40 -5.02 15.21 1.94
C THR A 40 -5.19 13.86 1.25
N TYR A 41 -6.27 13.12 1.53
CA TYR A 41 -6.52 11.81 0.91
C TYR A 41 -6.93 11.94 -0.57
N ASP A 42 -7.82 12.89 -0.89
CA ASP A 42 -8.31 13.10 -2.25
C ASP A 42 -7.50 14.11 -3.07
N GLN A 43 -6.56 14.81 -2.43
CA GLN A 43 -5.57 15.64 -3.14
C GLN A 43 -4.78 14.82 -4.17
N PHE A 44 -4.52 15.46 -5.32
CA PHE A 44 -3.57 14.96 -6.31
C PHE A 44 -2.19 14.80 -5.68
N LYS A 45 -1.58 13.67 -5.96
CA LYS A 45 -0.24 13.24 -5.53
C LYS A 45 0.56 12.92 -6.78
N GLU A 46 1.88 12.90 -6.66
CA GLU A 46 2.78 12.56 -7.76
C GLU A 46 3.66 11.37 -7.37
N PHE A 47 3.92 10.48 -8.32
CA PHE A 47 4.87 9.38 -8.21
C PHE A 47 5.46 9.13 -9.60
N GLU A 48 6.78 9.30 -9.75
CA GLU A 48 7.51 9.11 -11.02
C GLU A 48 6.84 9.86 -12.20
N GLY A 49 6.51 11.14 -11.99
CA GLY A 49 5.86 12.01 -12.99
C GLY A 49 4.37 11.74 -13.24
N LYS A 50 3.78 10.71 -12.62
CA LYS A 50 2.35 10.37 -12.76
C LYS A 50 1.52 10.97 -11.61
N ARG A 51 0.47 11.72 -11.96
CA ARG A 51 -0.51 12.26 -10.99
C ARG A 51 -1.56 11.21 -10.62
N TYR A 52 -1.84 11.04 -9.32
CA TYR A 52 -2.84 10.10 -8.80
C TYR A 52 -3.58 10.64 -7.56
N THR A 53 -4.70 10.03 -7.18
CA THR A 53 -5.47 10.37 -5.96
C THR A 53 -5.67 9.15 -5.06
N GLY A 54 -6.11 9.37 -3.81
CA GLY A 54 -6.34 8.31 -2.84
C GLY A 54 -5.10 7.99 -1.97
N MET A 55 -4.91 6.72 -1.64
CA MET A 55 -3.84 6.28 -0.75
C MET A 55 -2.45 6.60 -1.32
N LYS A 56 -1.58 7.23 -0.51
CA LYS A 56 -0.16 7.46 -0.85
C LYS A 56 0.59 6.14 -1.11
N VAL A 57 1.43 6.11 -2.14
CA VAL A 57 2.33 4.99 -2.44
C VAL A 57 3.14 4.59 -1.20
N GLY A 58 3.24 3.28 -0.93
CA GLY A 58 3.95 2.71 0.22
C GLY A 58 3.11 2.56 1.50
N ARG A 59 1.89 3.12 1.57
CA ARG A 59 0.93 2.84 2.65
C ARG A 59 0.21 1.50 2.41
N SER A 60 -0.48 1.00 3.43
CA SER A 60 -1.26 -0.23 3.33
C SER A 60 -2.64 -0.06 3.97
N HIS A 61 -3.59 -0.89 3.52
CA HIS A 61 -4.84 -1.11 4.21
C HIS A 61 -4.87 -2.52 4.79
N LYS A 62 -5.52 -2.67 5.94
CA LYS A 62 -5.89 -3.96 6.51
C LYS A 62 -7.41 -4.07 6.52
N TRP A 63 -7.91 -5.15 5.94
CA TRP A 63 -9.33 -5.49 5.88
C TRP A 63 -9.53 -6.85 6.52
N TYR A 64 -10.68 -7.02 7.18
CA TYR A 64 -11.18 -8.33 7.58
C TYR A 64 -12.33 -8.68 6.63
N TYR A 65 -12.24 -9.86 6.03
CA TYR A 65 -13.32 -10.40 5.22
C TYR A 65 -14.22 -11.23 6.14
N ASP A 66 -15.51 -11.16 5.88
CA ASP A 66 -16.47 -12.04 6.55
C ASP A 66 -16.27 -13.49 6.07
N LYS A 67 -17.14 -14.41 6.51
CA LYS A 67 -17.22 -15.72 5.86
C LYS A 67 -17.64 -15.49 4.41
N GLY A 68 -16.73 -15.74 3.49
CA GLY A 68 -16.98 -15.67 2.05
C GLY A 68 -17.25 -17.05 1.47
N GLU A 69 -17.90 -17.07 0.32
CA GLU A 69 -18.13 -18.30 -0.44
C GLU A 69 -17.12 -18.38 -1.59
N TRP A 70 -16.40 -19.49 -1.67
CA TRP A 70 -15.46 -19.80 -2.75
C TRP A 70 -16.09 -20.91 -3.59
N ASN A 71 -16.30 -20.61 -4.87
CA ASN A 71 -16.76 -21.57 -5.85
C ASN A 71 -15.68 -21.70 -6.93
N GLU A 72 -15.41 -22.93 -7.35
CA GLU A 72 -14.49 -23.18 -8.44
C GLU A 72 -15.03 -24.29 -9.34
N THR A 73 -14.80 -24.11 -10.65
CA THR A 73 -15.22 -25.04 -11.69
C THR A 73 -14.01 -25.38 -12.52
N LYS A 74 -13.70 -26.67 -12.67
CA LYS A 74 -12.64 -27.12 -13.57
C LYS A 74 -13.08 -26.91 -15.02
N ILE A 75 -12.34 -26.11 -15.77
CA ILE A 75 -12.64 -25.81 -17.18
C ILE A 75 -11.80 -26.67 -18.11
N THR A 76 -10.50 -26.85 -17.81
CA THR A 76 -9.59 -27.77 -18.51
C THR A 76 -8.72 -28.50 -17.48
N PRO A 77 -7.86 -29.47 -17.86
CA PRO A 77 -7.00 -30.19 -16.91
C PRO A 77 -6.23 -29.29 -15.94
N ASP A 78 -5.75 -28.14 -16.43
CA ASP A 78 -4.90 -27.20 -15.69
C ASP A 78 -5.53 -25.81 -15.52
N LEU A 79 -6.78 -25.61 -15.95
CA LEU A 79 -7.49 -24.33 -15.83
C LEU A 79 -8.79 -24.48 -15.05
N TRP A 80 -8.95 -23.63 -14.05
CA TRP A 80 -10.15 -23.53 -13.23
C TRP A 80 -10.71 -22.12 -13.30
N GLU A 81 -12.02 -22.01 -13.40
CA GLU A 81 -12.75 -20.79 -13.12
C GLU A 81 -12.94 -20.69 -11.60
N ILE A 82 -12.75 -19.50 -11.04
CA ILE A 82 -12.97 -19.23 -9.62
C ILE A 82 -13.91 -18.04 -9.43
N ALA A 83 -14.77 -18.12 -8.42
CA ALA A 83 -15.64 -17.05 -7.98
C ALA A 83 -15.59 -16.95 -6.45
N TYR A 84 -15.27 -15.76 -5.94
CA TYR A 84 -15.24 -15.48 -4.50
C TYR A 84 -15.99 -14.19 -4.19
N ALA A 85 -17.00 -14.28 -3.32
CA ALA A 85 -17.85 -13.14 -2.94
C ALA A 85 -17.99 -13.05 -1.42
N VAL A 86 -17.81 -11.82 -0.89
CA VAL A 86 -17.87 -11.55 0.54
C VAL A 86 -17.95 -10.05 0.83
N THR A 87 -18.54 -9.68 1.97
CA THR A 87 -18.43 -8.32 2.51
C THR A 87 -17.10 -8.13 3.23
N LYS A 88 -16.39 -7.02 2.95
CA LYS A 88 -15.14 -6.66 3.62
C LYS A 88 -15.34 -5.50 4.60
N ARG A 89 -14.67 -5.55 5.74
CA ARG A 89 -14.75 -4.53 6.81
C ARG A 89 -13.38 -3.97 7.13
N ARG A 90 -13.34 -2.66 7.38
CA ARG A 90 -12.10 -1.94 7.67
C ARG A 90 -11.63 -2.35 9.07
N ALA A 91 -10.35 -2.66 9.24
CA ALA A 91 -9.82 -3.06 10.55
C ALA A 91 -9.91 -1.95 11.61
N GLY A 92 -9.98 -0.68 11.19
CA GLY A 92 -10.22 0.47 12.05
C GLY A 92 -11.25 1.41 11.44
N LYS A 93 -11.88 2.24 12.27
CA LYS A 93 -12.86 3.23 11.83
C LYS A 93 -12.23 4.23 10.86
N ALA A 94 -12.93 4.53 9.77
CA ALA A 94 -12.51 5.58 8.85
C ALA A 94 -12.65 6.95 9.54
N PRO A 95 -11.68 7.87 9.37
CA PRO A 95 -11.86 9.26 9.77
C PRO A 95 -13.14 9.86 9.19
N PRO A 96 -13.84 10.76 9.91
CA PRO A 96 -15.00 11.46 9.38
C PRO A 96 -14.67 12.16 8.06
N GLY A 97 -15.55 12.01 7.06
CA GLY A 97 -15.38 12.62 5.74
C GLY A 97 -14.27 11.99 4.88
N SER A 98 -13.71 10.84 5.25
CA SER A 98 -12.69 10.14 4.46
C SER A 98 -13.25 8.96 3.68
N GLY A 99 -12.58 8.62 2.58
CA GLY A 99 -12.98 7.53 1.69
C GLY A 99 -13.90 8.00 0.58
N VAL A 100 -14.26 7.07 -0.31
CA VAL A 100 -15.14 7.40 -1.43
C VAL A 100 -16.61 7.33 -1.03
N PRO A 101 -17.49 8.08 -1.71
CA PRO A 101 -18.92 8.06 -1.45
C PRO A 101 -19.51 6.64 -1.55
N VAL A 102 -20.52 6.37 -0.72
CA VAL A 102 -21.29 5.11 -0.74
C VAL A 102 -21.90 4.89 -2.13
N GLY A 103 -21.78 3.68 -2.67
CA GLY A 103 -22.19 3.34 -4.04
C GLY A 103 -21.08 3.46 -5.08
N THR A 104 -19.89 3.98 -4.72
CA THR A 104 -18.72 3.93 -5.60
C THR A 104 -18.27 2.49 -5.82
N ALA A 105 -18.19 2.06 -7.08
CA ALA A 105 -17.69 0.74 -7.45
C ALA A 105 -16.27 0.81 -8.02
N TYR A 106 -15.54 -0.29 -7.90
CA TYR A 106 -14.18 -0.43 -8.43
C TYR A 106 -14.02 -1.73 -9.19
N HIS A 107 -13.33 -1.65 -10.32
CA HIS A 107 -12.87 -2.82 -11.04
C HIS A 107 -11.36 -2.97 -10.85
N TRP A 108 -10.96 -4.05 -10.19
CA TRP A 108 -9.57 -4.40 -9.94
C TRP A 108 -9.22 -5.71 -10.62
N TYR A 109 -8.08 -5.73 -11.29
CA TYR A 109 -7.44 -6.97 -11.72
C TYR A 109 -6.46 -7.43 -10.63
N ILE A 110 -6.49 -8.70 -10.27
CA ILE A 110 -5.57 -9.30 -9.29
C ILE A 110 -4.77 -10.37 -10.02
N LEU A 111 -3.45 -10.22 -10.02
CA LEU A 111 -2.51 -11.26 -10.44
C LEU A 111 -1.80 -11.73 -9.18
N ALA A 112 -2.01 -12.98 -8.80
CA ALA A 112 -1.49 -13.48 -7.55
C ALA A 112 -1.25 -14.98 -7.61
N HIS A 113 -0.27 -15.43 -6.82
CA HIS A 113 -0.12 -16.82 -6.45
C HIS A 113 -1.14 -17.14 -5.35
N GLN A 114 -1.87 -18.23 -5.52
CA GLN A 114 -2.62 -18.85 -4.44
C GLN A 114 -1.84 -20.09 -3.97
N ASN A 115 -1.40 -20.07 -2.72
CA ASN A 115 -0.71 -21.20 -2.11
C ASN A 115 -1.67 -21.92 -1.18
N VAL A 116 -1.88 -23.20 -1.45
CA VAL A 116 -2.79 -24.08 -0.72
C VAL A 116 -1.99 -25.25 -0.14
N ARG A 117 -2.23 -25.58 1.14
CA ARG A 117 -1.59 -26.73 1.80
C ARG A 117 -2.64 -27.49 2.58
N LYS A 118 -2.75 -28.80 2.33
CA LYS A 118 -3.60 -29.68 3.12
C LYS A 118 -3.04 -29.81 4.53
N LEU A 119 -3.88 -29.61 5.53
CA LEU A 119 -3.52 -29.75 6.94
C LEU A 119 -3.99 -31.10 7.50
N ASN A 120 -5.20 -31.50 7.14
CA ASN A 120 -5.80 -32.77 7.53
C ASN A 120 -6.88 -33.18 6.51
N ALA A 121 -7.77 -34.11 6.86
CA ALA A 121 -8.81 -34.59 5.96
C ALA A 121 -9.68 -33.47 5.36
N ASN A 122 -10.01 -32.45 6.16
CA ASN A 122 -11.02 -31.44 5.82
C ASN A 122 -10.47 -30.01 5.77
N ASP A 123 -9.28 -29.78 6.33
CA ASP A 123 -8.71 -28.44 6.45
C ASP A 123 -7.54 -28.23 5.49
N TYR A 124 -7.55 -27.07 4.86
CA TYR A 124 -6.46 -26.57 4.02
C TYR A 124 -6.15 -25.13 4.44
N THR A 125 -4.87 -24.76 4.52
CA THR A 125 -4.51 -23.35 4.53
C THR A 125 -4.63 -22.80 3.11
N THR A 126 -5.14 -21.58 2.97
CA THR A 126 -5.08 -20.82 1.72
C THR A 126 -4.44 -19.47 1.98
N SER A 127 -3.54 -19.05 1.09
CA SER A 127 -2.95 -17.72 1.13
C SER A 127 -2.79 -17.20 -0.29
N MET A 128 -2.91 -15.89 -0.46
CA MET A 128 -2.79 -15.25 -1.76
C MET A 128 -1.85 -14.05 -1.67
N THR A 129 -0.82 -14.03 -2.53
CA THR A 129 0.17 -12.96 -2.58
C THR A 129 0.38 -12.55 -4.03
N GLY A 130 0.37 -11.24 -4.30
CA GLY A 130 0.58 -10.75 -5.66
C GLY A 130 0.31 -9.27 -5.81
N LEU A 131 0.01 -8.89 -7.06
CA LEU A 131 -0.21 -7.53 -7.50
C LEU A 131 -1.69 -7.27 -7.75
N LYS A 132 -2.10 -6.01 -7.55
CA LYS A 132 -3.48 -5.58 -7.76
C LYS A 132 -3.50 -4.26 -8.51
N LEU A 133 -4.09 -4.28 -9.71
CA LEU A 133 -4.15 -3.15 -10.63
C LEU A 133 -5.58 -2.58 -10.69
N LYS A 134 -5.73 -1.25 -10.57
CA LYS A 134 -7.01 -0.57 -10.76
C LYS A 134 -7.26 -0.39 -12.25
N LEU A 135 -8.23 -1.09 -12.82
CA LEU A 135 -8.60 -0.89 -14.22
C LEU A 135 -9.57 0.27 -14.39
N ALA A 136 -10.59 0.36 -13.53
CA ALA A 136 -11.57 1.43 -13.59
C ALA A 136 -12.24 1.68 -12.24
N HIS A 137 -12.98 2.78 -12.15
CA HIS A 137 -13.94 3.02 -11.08
C HIS A 137 -15.23 3.58 -11.66
N GLN A 138 -16.33 3.41 -10.95
CA GLN A 138 -17.61 4.02 -11.28
C GLN A 138 -17.97 4.99 -10.16
N ARG A 139 -18.21 6.26 -10.52
CA ARG A 139 -18.61 7.30 -9.57
C ARG A 139 -20.09 7.14 -9.22
N VAL A 140 -20.45 7.57 -8.02
CA VAL A 140 -21.86 7.64 -7.60
C VAL A 140 -22.65 8.49 -8.59
N GLY A 141 -23.84 8.01 -8.97
CA GLY A 141 -24.71 8.65 -9.95
C GLY A 141 -24.26 8.53 -11.41
N SER A 142 -23.13 7.89 -11.70
CA SER A 142 -22.68 7.62 -13.07
C SER A 142 -23.07 6.22 -13.49
N GLU A 143 -23.77 6.09 -14.61
CA GLU A 143 -24.04 4.79 -15.24
C GLU A 143 -22.81 4.23 -15.98
N LYS A 144 -21.80 5.07 -16.21
CA LYS A 144 -20.59 4.71 -16.94
C LYS A 144 -19.39 4.51 -16.02
N TRP A 145 -18.57 3.51 -16.34
CA TRP A 145 -17.23 3.35 -15.78
C TRP A 145 -16.30 4.48 -16.23
N SER A 146 -15.28 4.77 -15.44
CA SER A 146 -14.29 5.82 -15.73
C SER A 146 -13.49 5.59 -17.02
N LEU A 147 -13.47 4.35 -17.53
CA LEU A 147 -12.85 3.96 -18.79
C LEU A 147 -13.75 2.96 -19.52
N SER A 148 -13.76 3.02 -20.85
CA SER A 148 -14.47 2.03 -21.67
C SER A 148 -13.87 0.63 -21.48
N ALA A 149 -14.65 -0.43 -21.70
CA ALA A 149 -14.15 -1.80 -21.63
C ALA A 149 -12.96 -2.05 -22.59
N ARG A 150 -12.99 -1.43 -23.79
CA ARG A 150 -11.88 -1.49 -24.76
C ARG A 150 -10.60 -0.89 -24.19
N THR A 151 -10.69 0.27 -23.55
CA THR A 151 -9.54 0.95 -22.93
C THR A 151 -9.03 0.18 -21.72
N GLN A 152 -9.92 -0.37 -20.88
CA GLN A 152 -9.53 -1.22 -19.75
C GLN A 152 -8.71 -2.43 -20.21
N ARG A 153 -9.15 -3.10 -21.29
CA ARG A 153 -8.40 -4.21 -21.89
C ARG A 153 -7.04 -3.78 -22.43
N LYS A 154 -6.95 -2.64 -23.11
CA LYS A 154 -5.67 -2.11 -23.60
C LYS A 154 -4.66 -1.91 -22.47
N HIS A 155 -5.07 -1.26 -21.37
CA HIS A 155 -4.20 -1.07 -20.20
C HIS A 155 -3.83 -2.40 -19.52
N LEU A 156 -4.75 -3.37 -19.50
CA LEU A 156 -4.43 -4.69 -18.96
C LEU A 156 -3.39 -5.41 -19.82
N VAL A 157 -3.50 -5.35 -21.14
CA VAL A 157 -2.50 -5.93 -22.06
C VAL A 157 -1.13 -5.28 -21.85
N GLU A 158 -1.06 -3.95 -21.80
CA GLU A 158 0.19 -3.22 -21.55
C GLU A 158 0.83 -3.66 -20.22
N PHE A 159 0.04 -3.77 -19.14
CA PHE A 159 0.53 -4.26 -17.86
C PHE A 159 1.03 -5.71 -17.93
N LEU A 160 0.32 -6.60 -18.62
CA LEU A 160 0.72 -7.99 -18.76
C LEU A 160 1.98 -8.14 -19.63
N GLN A 161 2.15 -7.30 -20.65
CA GLN A 161 3.38 -7.26 -21.46
C GLN A 161 4.58 -6.77 -20.65
N GLU A 162 4.42 -5.73 -19.84
CA GLU A 162 5.47 -5.30 -18.90
C GLU A 162 5.86 -6.41 -17.92
N LEU A 163 4.87 -7.18 -17.46
CA LEU A 163 5.11 -8.32 -16.58
C LEU A 163 5.82 -9.48 -17.28
N ILE A 164 5.49 -9.78 -18.54
CA ILE A 164 6.22 -10.76 -19.34
C ILE A 164 7.69 -10.34 -19.43
N VAL A 165 7.97 -9.09 -19.81
CA VAL A 165 9.33 -8.55 -19.86
C VAL A 165 10.03 -8.65 -18.50
N GLN A 166 9.29 -8.48 -17.40
CA GLN A 166 9.85 -8.65 -16.05
C GLN A 166 10.19 -10.13 -15.75
N LEU A 167 9.32 -11.07 -16.11
CA LEU A 167 9.53 -12.50 -15.87
C LEU A 167 10.63 -13.08 -16.77
N GLU A 168 10.82 -12.52 -17.96
CA GLU A 168 11.89 -12.90 -18.90
C GLU A 168 13.25 -12.29 -18.54
N LYS A 169 13.29 -11.29 -17.66
CA LYS A 169 14.57 -10.70 -17.22
C LYS A 169 15.31 -11.66 -16.29
N GLU A 170 16.63 -11.66 -16.43
CA GLU A 170 17.51 -12.41 -15.54
C GLU A 170 17.27 -11.98 -14.08
N PRO A 171 16.85 -12.92 -13.22
CA PRO A 171 16.56 -12.62 -11.84
C PRO A 171 17.86 -12.55 -11.02
N ILE A 172 17.75 -12.03 -9.80
CA ILE A 172 18.90 -11.97 -8.90
C ILE A 172 19.04 -13.33 -8.23
N PRO A 173 20.13 -14.09 -8.47
CA PRO A 173 20.34 -15.37 -7.81
C PRO A 173 20.55 -15.14 -6.31
N ILE A 174 19.93 -15.97 -5.50
CA ILE A 174 20.03 -15.94 -4.03
C ILE A 174 20.46 -17.32 -3.56
N ALA A 175 21.51 -17.37 -2.76
CA ALA A 175 21.94 -18.58 -2.08
C ALA A 175 22.45 -18.22 -0.68
N PHE A 176 21.91 -18.86 0.37
CA PHE A 176 22.38 -18.68 1.74
C PHE A 176 21.96 -19.85 2.63
N GLU A 177 22.68 -20.03 3.74
CA GLU A 177 22.27 -20.93 4.81
C GLU A 177 21.58 -20.16 5.94
N TYR A 178 20.50 -20.74 6.47
CA TYR A 178 19.78 -20.18 7.60
C TYR A 178 19.17 -21.28 8.47
N ASN A 179 19.48 -21.23 9.77
CA ASN A 179 19.05 -22.23 10.77
C ASN A 179 19.32 -23.69 10.34
N GLY A 180 20.49 -23.96 9.76
CA GLY A 180 20.91 -25.30 9.33
C GLY A 180 20.21 -25.82 8.08
N ARG A 181 19.51 -24.94 7.33
CA ARG A 181 18.91 -25.25 6.03
C ARG A 181 19.49 -24.35 4.95
N SER A 182 19.82 -24.93 3.81
CA SER A 182 20.23 -24.19 2.62
C SER A 182 19.01 -23.67 1.86
N TYR A 183 19.11 -22.44 1.39
CA TYR A 183 18.12 -21.78 0.56
C TYR A 183 18.79 -21.33 -0.72
N GLU A 184 18.25 -21.78 -1.83
CA GLU A 184 18.66 -21.39 -3.18
C GLU A 184 17.45 -20.93 -3.97
N GLY A 185 17.62 -19.97 -4.84
CA GLY A 185 16.53 -19.47 -5.67
C GLY A 185 16.83 -18.09 -6.19
N GLU A 186 15.80 -17.25 -6.25
CA GLU A 186 15.87 -16.04 -7.04
C GLU A 186 14.96 -14.92 -6.50
N ALA A 187 15.39 -13.69 -6.75
CA ALA A 187 14.58 -12.49 -6.56
C ALA A 187 14.35 -11.79 -7.89
N ILE A 188 13.10 -11.79 -8.32
CA ILE A 188 12.65 -11.18 -9.57
C ILE A 188 12.33 -9.71 -9.29
N PRO A 189 13.05 -8.74 -9.87
CA PRO A 189 12.82 -7.34 -9.58
C PRO A 189 11.48 -6.83 -10.11
N ILE A 190 10.70 -6.11 -9.30
CA ILE A 190 9.48 -5.44 -9.78
C ILE A 190 9.91 -4.14 -10.47
N THR A 191 9.97 -4.17 -11.80
CA THR A 191 10.59 -3.13 -12.65
C THR A 191 10.03 -1.73 -12.40
N GLN A 192 8.72 -1.65 -12.14
CA GLN A 192 7.98 -0.43 -11.79
C GLN A 192 8.37 0.18 -10.43
N THR A 193 9.30 -0.44 -9.70
CA THR A 193 9.76 0.02 -8.39
C THR A 193 11.26 0.30 -8.37
N CYS A 194 11.89 0.29 -9.55
CA CYS A 194 13.31 0.50 -9.73
C CYS A 194 13.61 1.98 -9.98
N LEU A 195 14.58 2.50 -9.25
CA LEU A 195 15.16 3.81 -9.44
C LEU A 195 16.65 3.63 -9.72
N ASP A 196 17.13 4.16 -10.84
CA ASP A 196 18.54 4.06 -11.26
C ASP A 196 19.09 2.62 -11.24
N GLY A 197 18.28 1.66 -11.70
CA GLY A 197 18.63 0.24 -11.76
C GLY A 197 18.49 -0.53 -10.43
N ILE A 198 18.16 0.15 -9.32
CA ILE A 198 17.98 -0.46 -8.00
C ILE A 198 16.50 -0.57 -7.67
N CYS A 199 16.00 -1.79 -7.46
CA CYS A 199 14.59 -2.06 -7.24
C CYS A 199 14.23 -2.13 -5.76
N THR A 200 13.21 -1.39 -5.36
CA THR A 200 12.76 -1.36 -3.95
C THR A 200 11.82 -2.50 -3.59
N LYS A 201 11.35 -3.27 -4.58
CA LYS A 201 10.55 -4.48 -4.38
C LYS A 201 10.99 -5.58 -5.35
N LEU A 202 11.05 -6.80 -4.83
CA LEU A 202 11.39 -7.98 -5.59
C LEU A 202 10.48 -9.12 -5.15
N ASP A 203 10.06 -9.95 -6.09
CA ASP A 203 9.33 -11.18 -5.78
C ASP A 203 10.32 -12.31 -5.55
N VAL A 204 10.21 -13.01 -4.43
CA VAL A 204 11.24 -13.96 -3.97
C VAL A 204 10.71 -15.39 -4.03
N ILE A 205 11.48 -16.25 -4.68
CA ILE A 205 11.27 -17.70 -4.76
C ILE A 205 12.51 -18.35 -4.16
N LEU A 206 12.33 -19.28 -3.21
CA LEU A 206 13.43 -20.05 -2.62
C LEU A 206 13.01 -21.51 -2.53
N ASN A 207 13.90 -22.41 -2.96
CA ASN A 207 13.69 -23.86 -3.01
C ASN A 207 12.35 -24.21 -3.68
N ASP A 208 12.09 -23.60 -4.84
CA ASP A 208 10.86 -23.73 -5.64
C ASP A 208 9.56 -23.27 -4.94
N GLU A 209 9.66 -22.64 -3.76
CA GLU A 209 8.51 -22.10 -3.03
C GLU A 209 8.43 -20.58 -3.13
N GLN A 210 7.24 -20.06 -3.42
CA GLN A 210 6.96 -18.63 -3.38
C GLN A 210 7.04 -18.10 -1.95
N VAL A 211 8.09 -17.32 -1.65
CA VAL A 211 8.27 -16.65 -0.35
C VAL A 211 7.48 -15.35 -0.30
N GLY A 212 7.38 -14.67 -1.45
CA GLY A 212 6.59 -13.46 -1.66
C GLY A 212 7.42 -12.19 -1.82
N ILE A 213 6.74 -11.05 -1.88
CA ILE A 213 7.36 -9.78 -2.24
C ILE A 213 8.16 -9.19 -1.07
N ILE A 214 9.49 -9.19 -1.20
CA ILE A 214 10.40 -8.44 -0.33
C ILE A 214 10.42 -6.98 -0.76
N ARG A 215 10.38 -6.06 0.21
CA ARG A 215 10.42 -4.62 -0.07
C ARG A 215 11.29 -3.86 0.92
N TYR A 216 12.00 -2.87 0.39
CA TYR A 216 12.78 -1.95 1.18
C TYR A 216 11.88 -0.85 1.78
N ARG A 217 12.07 -0.55 3.07
CA ARG A 217 11.39 0.53 3.79
C ARG A 217 12.41 1.30 4.63
N LYS A 218 12.00 2.45 5.18
CA LYS A 218 12.83 3.24 6.12
C LYS A 218 13.36 2.42 7.31
N SER A 219 12.63 1.40 7.74
CA SER A 219 13.00 0.50 8.85
C SER A 219 13.75 -0.76 8.40
N GLY A 220 14.19 -0.83 7.14
CA GLY A 220 14.80 -2.00 6.51
C GLY A 220 13.83 -2.82 5.66
N TRP A 221 14.30 -3.99 5.23
CA TRP A 221 13.57 -4.92 4.36
C TRP A 221 12.44 -5.65 5.10
N LYS A 222 11.34 -5.93 4.39
CA LYS A 222 10.16 -6.63 4.93
C LYS A 222 9.50 -7.51 3.86
N ILE A 223 9.07 -8.72 4.24
CA ILE A 223 8.09 -9.53 3.51
C ILE A 223 6.77 -9.48 4.30
N GLU A 224 5.61 -9.32 3.65
CA GLU A 224 4.32 -9.37 4.38
C GLU A 224 4.02 -10.82 4.80
N GLY A 225 3.46 -11.02 5.99
CA GLY A 225 3.17 -12.37 6.52
C GLY A 225 4.37 -13.08 7.15
N ASN A 226 5.60 -12.78 6.71
CA ASN A 226 6.80 -13.33 7.34
C ASN A 226 7.23 -12.49 8.56
N LYS A 227 7.29 -13.13 9.75
CA LYS A 227 7.68 -12.50 11.02
C LYS A 227 9.16 -12.69 11.37
N ASP A 228 9.86 -13.58 10.68
CA ASP A 228 11.27 -13.85 10.93
C ASP A 228 12.14 -12.78 10.26
N ARG A 229 12.54 -11.79 11.07
CA ARG A 229 13.38 -10.69 10.59
C ARG A 229 14.79 -11.14 10.19
N LYS A 230 15.34 -12.18 10.82
CA LYS A 230 16.70 -12.63 10.53
C LYS A 230 16.72 -13.31 9.16
N PHE A 231 15.72 -14.14 8.87
CA PHE A 231 15.52 -14.73 7.55
C PHE A 231 15.36 -13.67 6.46
N VAL A 232 14.47 -12.69 6.64
CA VAL A 232 14.28 -11.59 5.67
C VAL A 232 15.56 -10.80 5.44
N ASN A 233 16.37 -10.59 6.50
CA ASN A 233 17.65 -9.90 6.38
C ASN A 233 18.72 -10.74 5.65
N ALA A 234 18.67 -12.07 5.72
CA ALA A 234 19.57 -12.94 4.98
C ALA A 234 19.31 -12.80 3.47
N ILE A 235 18.04 -12.87 3.06
CA ILE A 235 17.62 -12.61 1.67
C ILE A 235 18.07 -11.22 1.21
N ALA A 236 17.81 -10.20 2.03
CA ALA A 236 18.17 -8.82 1.71
C ALA A 236 19.68 -8.63 1.52
N ARG A 237 20.51 -9.39 2.24
CA ARG A 237 21.96 -9.31 2.12
C ARG A 237 22.42 -9.80 0.76
N GLU A 238 21.90 -10.92 0.27
CA GLU A 238 22.23 -11.44 -1.05
C GLU A 238 21.82 -10.47 -2.17
N ILE A 239 20.62 -9.88 -2.06
CA ILE A 239 20.14 -8.86 -3.00
C ILE A 239 21.08 -7.64 -3.02
N LEU A 240 21.47 -7.14 -1.85
CA LEU A 240 22.38 -5.99 -1.75
C LEU A 240 23.79 -6.33 -2.27
N ASN A 241 24.29 -7.52 -1.97
CA ASN A 241 25.59 -8.00 -2.46
C ASN A 241 25.60 -8.05 -3.99
N TRP A 242 24.51 -8.50 -4.61
CA TRP A 242 24.38 -8.51 -6.06
C TRP A 242 24.38 -7.10 -6.64
N TYR A 243 23.57 -6.18 -6.08
CA TYR A 243 23.54 -4.79 -6.56
C TYR A 243 24.89 -4.09 -6.42
N ASN A 244 25.67 -4.38 -5.37
CA ASN A 244 26.98 -3.77 -5.15
C ASN A 244 28.09 -4.32 -6.07
N LYS A 245 27.86 -5.46 -6.74
CA LYS A 245 28.81 -6.05 -7.70
C LYS A 245 28.63 -5.50 -9.12
N LYS A 246 27.51 -4.82 -9.37
CA LYS A 246 27.16 -4.21 -10.65
C LYS A 246 27.65 -2.78 -10.72
#